data_AF-A0A7K3E1F5-F1
#
_entry.id   AF-A0A7K3E1F5-F1
#
_cell.length_a   1.000
_cell.length_b   1.000
_cell.length_c   1.000
_cell.angle_alpha   90.00
_cell.angle_beta   90.00
_cell.angle_gamma   90.00
#
_symmetry.space_group_name_H-M   'P 1'
#
loop_
_entity.id
_entity.type
_entity.pdbx_description
1 polymer ?
#
loop_
_entity_poly.entity_id
_entity_poly.type
_entity_poly.pdbx_seq_one_letter_code
_entity_poly.pdbx_strand_id
1 'polypeptide(L)'
;MVEMSPQQAREFWKALMDNASSLVTDAHTLLTAGSFGRARSLTVLAQEELGKALWIYDAFQTAWSQGDGMSRTVDALAQHGRSHTKKYLASVVFGDELAEFWGDYSAVPGEGSGYAAWEEAHRKGQEEAEFAAGEANLAKQQGFYVDRGADGTVSSPTDMEAGTTADDLQTAARVIEMLLISDHNRMKSAATPYDSTHAQQFRLLPISHPDDWAASSDGPDRPVEYSGE
;
A
#
# COMPACT_ATOMS: atom_id res chain seq x y z
N MET A 1 14.26 18.21 10.87
CA MET A 1 13.31 17.52 11.77
C MET A 1 11.92 18.03 11.44
N VAL A 2 10.93 17.13 11.37
CA VAL A 2 9.51 17.50 11.25
C VAL A 2 8.86 17.15 12.58
N GLU A 3 8.56 18.17 13.38
CA GLU A 3 7.86 18.03 14.65
C GLU A 3 6.36 18.25 14.40
N MET A 4 5.52 17.44 15.04
CA MET A 4 4.07 17.58 14.96
C MET A 4 3.40 17.14 16.26
N SER A 5 2.25 17.74 16.57
CA SER A 5 1.40 17.26 17.65
C SER A 5 0.67 15.97 17.23
N PRO A 6 0.19 15.16 18.18
CA PRO A 6 -0.60 13.96 17.88
C PRO A 6 -1.85 14.25 17.05
N GLN A 7 -2.49 15.41 17.23
CA GLN A 7 -3.62 15.83 16.41
C GLN A 7 -3.19 16.11 14.96
N GLN A 8 -2.13 16.90 14.76
CA GLN A 8 -1.60 17.20 13.42
C GLN A 8 -1.15 15.92 12.70
N ALA A 9 -0.50 15.02 13.44
CA ALA A 9 -0.09 13.71 12.93
C ALA A 9 -1.30 12.89 12.48
N ARG A 10 -2.40 12.89 13.25
CA ARG A 10 -3.61 12.13 12.91
C ARG A 10 -4.28 12.69 11.66
N GLU A 11 -4.43 14.01 11.58
CA GLU A 11 -4.99 14.69 10.41
C GLU A 11 -4.16 14.38 9.15
N PHE A 12 -2.83 14.48 9.27
CA PHE A 12 -1.93 14.18 8.16
C PHE A 12 -1.99 12.71 7.75
N TRP A 13 -1.94 11.78 8.71
CA TRP A 13 -2.04 10.35 8.45
C TRP A 13 -3.34 10.00 7.73
N LYS A 14 -4.48 10.53 8.16
CA LYS A 14 -5.77 10.29 7.49
C LYS A 14 -5.78 10.83 6.06
N ALA A 15 -5.19 12.00 5.82
CA ALA A 15 -5.07 12.54 4.47
C ALA A 15 -4.19 11.66 3.56
N LEU A 16 -3.09 11.10 4.09
CA LEU A 16 -2.25 10.14 3.36
C LEU A 16 -3.04 8.87 3.01
N MET A 17 -3.77 8.30 3.96
CA MET A 17 -4.57 7.08 3.74
C MET A 17 -5.73 7.30 2.77
N ASP A 18 -6.38 8.46 2.84
CA ASP A 18 -7.44 8.83 1.91
C ASP A 18 -6.90 9.02 0.48
N ASN A 19 -5.75 9.67 0.34
CA ASN A 19 -5.09 9.83 -0.96
C ASN A 19 -4.61 8.48 -1.51
N ALA A 20 -3.97 7.64 -0.69
CA ALA A 20 -3.49 6.31 -1.11
C ALA A 20 -4.65 5.43 -1.63
N SER A 21 -5.76 5.36 -0.90
CA SER A 21 -6.93 4.58 -1.33
C SER A 21 -7.65 5.17 -2.55
N SER A 22 -7.63 6.49 -2.73
CA SER A 22 -8.15 7.13 -3.93
C SER A 22 -7.28 6.83 -5.15
N LEU A 23 -5.96 6.92 -5.02
CA LEU A 23 -5.00 6.58 -6.07
C LEU A 23 -5.16 5.12 -6.54
N VAL A 24 -5.39 4.18 -5.63
CA VAL A 24 -5.71 2.78 -5.96
C VAL A 24 -7.00 2.67 -6.79
N THR A 25 -8.04 3.42 -6.41
CA THR A 25 -9.33 3.43 -7.14
C THR A 25 -9.18 4.01 -8.55
N ASP A 26 -8.42 5.10 -8.67
CA ASP A 26 -8.13 5.74 -9.95
C ASP A 26 -7.26 4.82 -10.83
N ALA A 27 -6.26 4.16 -10.25
CA ALA A 27 -5.43 3.16 -10.92
C ALA A 27 -6.28 2.02 -11.47
N HIS A 28 -7.23 1.50 -10.68
CA HIS A 28 -8.15 0.45 -11.10
C HIS A 28 -9.03 0.88 -12.28
N THR A 29 -9.53 2.12 -12.26
CA THR A 29 -10.31 2.69 -13.35
C THR A 29 -9.48 2.77 -14.64
N LEU A 30 -8.23 3.24 -14.54
CA LEU A 30 -7.31 3.32 -15.68
C LEU A 30 -6.89 1.94 -16.20
N LEU A 31 -6.70 0.97 -15.31
CA LEU A 31 -6.42 -0.42 -15.66
C LEU A 31 -7.57 -1.02 -16.48
N THR A 32 -8.81 -0.82 -16.03
CA THR A 32 -10.02 -1.27 -16.73
C THR A 32 -10.15 -0.63 -18.12
N ALA A 33 -9.69 0.61 -18.26
CA ALA A 33 -9.66 1.34 -19.53
C ALA A 33 -8.44 0.98 -20.43
N GLY A 34 -7.57 0.05 -20.02
CA GLY A 34 -6.38 -0.35 -20.77
C GLY A 34 -5.22 0.65 -20.73
N SER A 35 -5.27 1.66 -19.85
CA SER A 35 -4.19 2.64 -19.67
C SER A 35 -3.15 2.12 -18.67
N PHE A 36 -2.50 1.00 -19.01
CA PHE A 36 -1.62 0.23 -18.13
C PHE A 36 -0.49 1.06 -17.52
N GLY A 37 0.23 1.85 -18.33
CA GLY A 37 1.31 2.70 -17.83
C GLY A 37 0.86 3.65 -16.72
N ARG A 38 -0.24 4.37 -16.93
CA ARG A 38 -0.79 5.28 -15.91
C ARG A 38 -1.30 4.55 -14.68
N ALA A 39 -1.98 3.42 -14.86
CA ALA A 39 -2.46 2.60 -13.76
C ALA A 39 -1.28 2.18 -12.86
N ARG A 40 -0.20 1.66 -13.46
CA ARG A 40 1.02 1.29 -12.75
C ARG A 40 1.65 2.48 -12.01
N SER A 41 1.74 3.64 -12.64
CA SER A 41 2.28 4.84 -11.97
C SER A 41 1.45 5.29 -10.78
N LEU A 42 0.12 5.23 -10.86
CA LEU A 42 -0.76 5.56 -9.75
C LEU A 42 -0.65 4.54 -8.61
N THR A 43 -0.49 3.25 -8.92
CA THR A 43 -0.19 2.21 -7.92
C THR A 43 1.08 2.54 -7.13
N VAL A 44 2.17 2.88 -7.84
CA VAL A 44 3.45 3.27 -7.19
C VAL A 44 3.26 4.51 -6.31
N LEU A 45 2.53 5.51 -6.78
CA LEU A 45 2.23 6.70 -5.97
C LEU A 45 1.43 6.35 -4.70
N ALA A 46 0.45 5.45 -4.79
CA ALA A 46 -0.31 4.99 -3.63
C ALA A 46 0.60 4.33 -2.57
N GLN A 47 1.55 3.50 -3.01
CA GLN A 47 2.55 2.89 -2.12
C GLN A 47 3.52 3.93 -1.52
N GLU A 48 3.88 4.98 -2.26
CA GLU A 48 4.65 6.09 -1.68
C GLU A 48 3.88 6.87 -0.60
N GLU A 49 2.57 7.06 -0.79
CA GLU A 49 1.71 7.68 0.23
C GLU A 49 1.60 6.80 1.47
N LEU A 50 1.43 5.49 1.28
CA LEU A 50 1.48 4.49 2.36
C LEU A 50 2.81 4.52 3.12
N GLY A 51 3.94 4.59 2.42
CA GLY A 51 5.27 4.68 3.04
C GLY A 51 5.40 5.86 4.02
N LYS A 52 4.87 7.04 3.64
CA LYS A 52 4.78 8.18 4.56
C LYS A 52 3.85 7.89 5.73
N ALA A 53 2.69 7.28 5.46
CA ALA A 53 1.71 6.97 6.49
C ALA A 53 2.28 6.01 7.55
N LEU A 54 3.09 5.02 7.14
CA LEU A 54 3.78 4.11 8.04
C LEU A 54 4.72 4.84 9.00
N TRP A 55 5.51 5.80 8.52
CA TRP A 55 6.40 6.59 9.39
C TRP A 55 5.66 7.44 10.41
N ILE A 56 4.51 8.02 10.03
CA ILE A 56 3.66 8.75 10.98
C ILE A 56 3.04 7.79 11.98
N TYR A 57 2.55 6.64 11.50
CA TYR A 57 1.86 5.65 12.31
C TYR A 57 2.79 5.09 13.40
N ASP A 58 4.00 4.68 13.02
CA ASP A 58 5.02 4.18 13.95
C ASP A 58 5.31 5.18 15.08
N ALA A 59 5.50 6.45 14.72
CA ALA A 59 5.81 7.51 15.68
C ALA A 59 4.65 7.85 16.64
N PHE A 60 3.38 7.68 16.22
CA PHE A 60 2.23 8.23 16.94
C PHE A 60 1.18 7.22 17.41
N GLN A 61 1.19 5.96 16.97
CA GLN A 61 0.15 4.98 17.32
C GLN A 61 -0.09 4.86 18.83
N THR A 62 0.97 4.88 19.64
CA THR A 62 0.88 4.84 21.10
C THR A 62 0.27 6.12 21.66
N ALA A 63 0.67 7.29 21.15
CA ALA A 63 0.12 8.58 21.59
C ALA A 63 -1.38 8.66 21.32
N TRP A 64 -1.80 8.30 20.10
CA TRP A 64 -3.21 8.29 19.72
C TRP A 64 -4.04 7.32 20.57
N SER A 65 -3.44 6.21 21.02
CA SER A 65 -4.15 5.23 21.83
C SER A 65 -4.30 5.67 23.28
N GLN A 66 -3.30 6.38 23.82
CA GLN A 66 -3.27 6.81 25.22
C GLN A 66 -3.86 8.22 25.45
N GLY A 67 -4.10 8.98 24.38
CA GLY A 67 -4.51 10.39 24.48
C GLY A 67 -3.36 11.30 24.91
N ASP A 68 -2.11 10.88 24.65
CA ASP A 68 -0.94 11.72 24.84
C ASP A 68 -1.00 12.89 23.85
N GLY A 69 -0.80 14.11 24.35
CA GLY A 69 -0.79 15.34 23.58
C GLY A 69 0.61 15.85 23.23
N MET A 70 1.68 15.17 23.68
CA MET A 70 3.05 15.60 23.48
C MET A 70 3.47 15.51 22.02
N SER A 71 4.05 16.59 21.51
CA SER A 71 4.65 16.63 20.17
C SER A 71 5.79 15.63 20.04
N ARG A 72 5.94 15.07 18.84
CA ARG A 72 7.03 14.15 18.51
C ARG A 72 7.67 14.52 17.18
N THR A 73 8.94 14.20 17.06
CA THR A 73 9.68 14.33 15.81
C THR A 73 9.52 13.05 14.99
N VAL A 74 9.21 13.21 13.70
CA VAL A 74 9.24 12.10 12.73
C VAL A 74 10.49 12.24 11.87
N ASP A 75 11.59 11.64 12.33
CA ASP A 75 12.88 11.77 11.67
C ASP A 75 12.89 11.14 10.27
N ALA A 76 12.25 9.99 10.10
CA ALA A 76 12.12 9.34 8.81
C ALA A 76 11.46 10.26 7.76
N LEU A 77 10.43 11.01 8.15
CA LEU A 77 9.79 11.97 7.24
C LEU A 77 10.72 13.13 6.88
N ALA A 78 11.50 13.63 7.84
CA ALA A 78 12.47 14.70 7.60
C ALA A 78 13.61 14.26 6.67
N GLN A 79 14.10 13.04 6.84
CA GLN A 79 15.24 12.50 6.09
C GLN A 79 14.82 11.95 4.72
N HIS A 80 13.65 11.33 4.63
CA HIS A 80 13.25 10.51 3.49
C HIS A 80 11.94 10.96 2.83
N GLY A 81 11.22 11.93 3.38
CA GLY A 81 9.92 12.40 2.83
C GLY A 81 9.96 12.85 1.37
N ARG A 82 11.12 13.32 0.89
CA ARG A 82 11.33 13.73 -0.51
C ARG A 82 11.88 12.61 -1.40
N SER A 83 12.28 11.47 -0.83
CA SER A 83 12.81 10.33 -1.57
C SER A 83 11.68 9.39 -1.96
N HIS A 84 11.37 9.34 -3.25
CA HIS A 84 10.39 8.41 -3.82
C HIS A 84 10.73 6.95 -3.49
N THR A 85 11.98 6.56 -3.73
CA THR A 85 12.50 5.22 -3.46
C THR A 85 12.37 4.84 -1.99
N LYS A 86 12.73 5.71 -1.04
CA LYS A 86 12.63 5.37 0.39
C LYS A 86 11.18 5.29 0.89
N LYS A 87 10.28 6.11 0.36
CA LYS A 87 8.83 5.99 0.64
C LYS A 87 8.29 4.64 0.13
N TYR A 88 8.58 4.31 -1.13
CA TYR A 88 8.14 3.04 -1.72
C TYR A 88 8.70 1.83 -0.96
N LEU A 89 10.00 1.85 -0.66
CA LEU A 89 10.67 0.79 0.10
C LEU A 89 9.99 0.52 1.45
N ALA A 90 9.61 1.58 2.19
CA ALA A 90 8.89 1.42 3.45
C ALA A 90 7.55 0.67 3.27
N SER A 91 6.84 0.90 2.17
CA SER A 91 5.62 0.16 1.83
C SER A 91 5.89 -1.29 1.44
N VAL A 92 6.98 -1.57 0.73
CA VAL A 92 7.34 -2.94 0.32
C VAL A 92 7.72 -3.77 1.53
N VAL A 93 8.62 -3.27 2.37
CA VAL A 93 9.05 -3.96 3.59
C VAL A 93 7.85 -4.28 4.49
N PHE A 94 6.93 -3.34 4.66
CA PHE A 94 5.70 -3.59 5.41
C PHE A 94 4.80 -4.65 4.75
N GLY A 95 4.73 -4.69 3.42
CA GLY A 95 4.02 -5.75 2.69
C GLY A 95 4.68 -7.12 2.85
N ASP A 96 6.01 -7.18 2.82
CA ASP A 96 6.77 -8.43 2.98
C ASP A 96 6.62 -9.00 4.39
N GLU A 97 6.60 -8.15 5.43
CA GLU A 97 6.27 -8.56 6.81
C GLU A 97 4.86 -9.17 6.92
N LEU A 98 3.97 -8.87 5.98
CA LEU A 98 2.63 -9.43 5.89
C LEU A 98 2.55 -10.66 4.98
N ALA A 99 3.60 -11.05 4.27
CA ALA A 99 3.57 -12.19 3.34
C ALA A 99 3.07 -13.48 4.00
N GLU A 100 3.53 -13.75 5.23
CA GLU A 100 3.07 -14.89 6.03
C GLU A 100 1.57 -14.83 6.36
N PHE A 101 1.02 -13.63 6.57
CA PHE A 101 -0.42 -13.44 6.79
C PHE A 101 -1.23 -13.85 5.55
N TRP A 102 -0.67 -13.67 4.35
CA TRP A 102 -1.27 -14.09 3.08
C TRP A 102 -0.94 -15.55 2.71
N GLY A 103 -0.28 -16.30 3.60
CA GLY A 103 0.11 -17.69 3.39
C GLY A 103 1.35 -17.88 2.51
N ASP A 104 2.11 -16.81 2.24
CA ASP A 104 3.40 -16.88 1.56
C ASP A 104 4.53 -17.05 2.59
N TYR A 105 5.13 -18.24 2.59
CA TYR A 105 6.26 -18.61 3.46
C TYR A 105 7.58 -18.73 2.67
N SER A 106 7.61 -18.30 1.41
CA SER A 106 8.77 -18.50 0.52
C SER A 106 10.04 -17.79 1.00
N ALA A 107 9.89 -16.71 1.75
CA ALA A 107 10.99 -15.92 2.32
C ALA A 107 11.43 -16.38 3.73
N VAL A 108 10.71 -17.29 4.37
CA VAL A 108 11.00 -17.73 5.74
C VAL A 108 12.16 -18.74 5.73
N PRO A 109 13.28 -18.45 6.42
CA PRO A 109 14.35 -19.43 6.58
C PRO A 109 13.81 -20.71 7.24
N GLY A 110 14.15 -21.87 6.67
CA GLY A 110 13.68 -23.16 7.20
C GLY A 110 14.00 -23.35 8.68
N GLU A 111 13.16 -24.11 9.40
CA GLU A 111 13.35 -24.44 10.82
C GLU A 111 14.77 -24.95 11.08
N GLY A 112 15.45 -24.34 12.07
CA GLY A 112 16.83 -24.68 12.43
C GLY A 112 17.91 -23.82 11.76
N SER A 113 17.56 -22.80 10.97
CA SER A 113 18.54 -21.85 10.44
C SER A 113 19.17 -21.02 11.57
N GLY A 114 20.50 -20.88 11.55
CA GLY A 114 21.23 -20.08 12.53
C GLY A 114 21.14 -18.57 12.25
N TYR A 115 21.50 -17.74 13.23
CA TYR A 115 21.48 -16.27 13.13
C TYR A 115 22.16 -15.71 11.86
N ALA A 116 23.26 -16.31 11.42
CA ALA A 116 23.96 -15.89 10.20
C ALA A 116 23.14 -16.11 8.92
N ALA A 117 22.31 -17.17 8.86
CA ALA A 117 21.43 -17.41 7.71
C ALA A 117 20.27 -16.42 7.68
N TRP A 118 19.77 -16.03 8.85
CA TRP A 118 18.77 -14.96 8.99
C TRP A 118 19.32 -13.61 8.55
N GLU A 119 20.54 -13.24 8.99
CA GLU A 119 21.18 -11.96 8.64
C GLU A 119 21.47 -11.87 7.13
N GLU A 120 21.91 -12.96 6.51
CA GLU A 120 22.09 -13.05 5.05
C GLU A 120 20.77 -12.91 4.29
N ALA A 121 19.72 -13.62 4.70
CA ALA A 121 18.41 -13.53 4.08
C ALA A 121 17.83 -12.11 4.21
N HIS A 122 17.98 -11.49 5.37
CA HIS A 122 17.54 -10.12 5.62
C HIS A 122 18.29 -9.11 4.75
N ARG A 123 19.63 -9.22 4.64
CA ARG A 123 20.42 -8.35 3.76
C ARG A 123 20.00 -8.50 2.30
N LYS A 124 19.83 -9.73 1.83
CA LYS A 124 19.39 -10.02 0.47
C LYS A 124 18.01 -9.42 0.18
N GLY A 125 17.05 -9.57 1.10
CA GLY A 125 15.73 -8.96 0.97
C GLY A 125 15.79 -7.43 0.90
N GLN A 126 16.66 -6.79 1.69
CA GLN A 126 16.86 -5.34 1.61
C GLN A 126 17.42 -4.92 0.23
N GLU A 127 18.40 -5.63 -0.32
CA GLU A 127 18.96 -5.33 -1.64
C GLU A 127 17.92 -5.50 -2.76
N GLU A 128 17.11 -6.56 -2.71
CA GLU A 128 16.02 -6.81 -3.65
C GLU A 128 14.95 -5.72 -3.57
N ALA A 129 14.56 -5.30 -2.37
CA ALA A 129 13.58 -4.25 -2.15
C ALA A 129 14.08 -2.87 -2.60
N GLU A 130 15.38 -2.56 -2.42
CA GLU A 130 15.98 -1.32 -2.93
C GLU A 130 16.03 -1.30 -4.47
N PHE A 131 16.36 -2.42 -5.10
CA PHE A 131 16.31 -2.57 -6.54
C PHE A 131 14.88 -2.37 -7.07
N ALA A 132 13.90 -3.05 -6.47
CA ALA A 132 12.49 -2.92 -6.82
C ALA A 132 11.97 -1.49 -6.66
N ALA A 133 12.42 -0.76 -5.62
CA ALA A 133 12.06 0.64 -5.43
C ALA A 133 12.66 1.57 -6.50
N GLY A 134 13.83 1.23 -7.05
CA GLY A 134 14.42 1.90 -8.21
C GLY A 134 13.58 1.69 -9.46
N GLU A 135 13.24 0.44 -9.77
CA GLU A 135 12.39 0.06 -10.91
C GLU A 135 11.00 0.69 -10.82
N ALA A 136 10.38 0.69 -9.63
CA ALA A 136 9.09 1.32 -9.41
C ALA A 136 9.13 2.84 -9.69
N ASN A 137 10.21 3.52 -9.29
CA ASN A 137 10.37 4.94 -9.58
C ASN A 137 10.53 5.23 -11.08
N LEU A 138 11.18 4.34 -11.84
CA LEU A 138 11.28 4.43 -13.30
C LEU A 138 9.92 4.14 -13.95
N ALA A 139 9.25 3.05 -13.56
CA ALA A 139 7.92 2.68 -14.05
C ALA A 139 6.90 3.81 -13.84
N LYS A 140 6.97 4.47 -12.67
CA LYS A 140 6.15 5.65 -12.38
C LYS A 140 6.36 6.77 -13.38
N GLN A 141 7.60 7.06 -13.79
CA GLN A 141 7.89 8.11 -14.78
C GLN A 141 7.38 7.71 -16.17
N GLN A 142 7.60 6.46 -16.58
CA GLN A 142 7.17 5.92 -17.88
C GLN A 142 5.65 5.99 -18.09
N GLY A 143 4.85 5.89 -17.02
CA GLY A 143 3.40 6.01 -17.14
C GLY A 143 2.88 7.45 -17.25
N PHE A 144 3.72 8.48 -17.14
CA PHE A 144 3.29 9.89 -17.27
C PHE A 144 4.01 10.68 -18.36
N TYR A 145 5.24 10.32 -18.70
CA TYR A 145 6.07 11.08 -19.62
C TYR A 145 6.34 10.31 -20.91
N VAL A 146 6.42 11.06 -22.02
CA VAL A 146 6.98 10.56 -23.27
C VAL A 146 8.48 10.77 -23.20
N ASP A 147 9.23 9.70 -23.39
CA ASP A 147 10.69 9.70 -23.32
C ASP A 147 11.31 9.40 -24.69
N ARG A 148 12.58 9.79 -24.84
CA ARG A 148 13.39 9.50 -26.02
C ARG A 148 14.70 8.85 -25.61
N GLY A 149 14.91 7.61 -26.02
CA GLY A 149 16.13 6.84 -25.84
C GLY A 149 17.33 7.46 -26.55
N ALA A 150 18.54 7.04 -26.13
CA ALA A 150 19.80 7.52 -26.72
C ALA A 150 19.95 7.11 -28.20
N ASP A 151 19.30 6.02 -28.62
CA ASP A 151 19.18 5.53 -29.99
C ASP A 151 18.13 6.30 -30.81
N GLY A 152 17.38 7.21 -30.16
CA GLY A 152 16.30 7.98 -30.76
C GLY A 152 14.92 7.33 -30.67
N THR A 153 14.79 6.13 -30.07
CA THR A 153 13.51 5.45 -29.84
C THR A 153 12.61 6.30 -28.95
N VAL A 154 11.34 6.45 -29.32
CA VAL A 154 10.34 7.18 -28.51
C VAL A 154 9.48 6.17 -27.76
N SER A 155 9.26 6.40 -26.47
CA SER A 155 8.37 5.61 -25.64
C SER A 155 7.27 6.48 -25.04
N SER A 156 6.03 6.03 -25.12
CA SER A 156 4.86 6.70 -24.55
C SER A 156 4.21 5.87 -23.45
N PRO A 157 3.51 6.49 -22.48
CA PRO A 157 2.69 5.77 -21.50
C PRO A 157 1.64 4.82 -22.11
N THR A 158 1.26 5.06 -23.37
CA THR A 158 0.31 4.24 -24.13
C THR A 158 0.92 2.98 -24.71
N ASP A 159 2.25 2.90 -24.77
CA ASP A 159 2.97 1.78 -25.37
C ASP A 159 3.31 0.70 -24.33
N MET A 160 2.93 0.95 -23.07
CA MET A 160 3.15 0.02 -21.97
C MET A 160 2.13 -1.11 -22.00
N GLU A 161 2.64 -2.34 -22.03
CA GLU A 161 1.84 -3.55 -21.89
C GLU A 161 1.28 -3.71 -20.47
N ALA A 162 0.25 -4.54 -20.32
CA ALA A 162 -0.40 -4.79 -19.03
C ALA A 162 0.58 -5.33 -17.97
N GLY A 163 1.44 -6.27 -18.34
CA GLY A 163 2.41 -6.89 -17.43
C GLY A 163 1.75 -7.39 -16.12
N THR A 164 2.38 -7.08 -14.99
CA THR A 164 1.92 -7.39 -13.63
C THR A 164 1.02 -6.31 -13.02
N THR A 165 0.59 -5.31 -13.80
CA THR A 165 -0.06 -4.10 -13.26
C THR A 165 -1.31 -4.42 -12.42
N ALA A 166 -2.09 -5.43 -12.79
CA ALA A 166 -3.26 -5.86 -12.04
C ALA A 166 -2.89 -6.46 -10.66
N ASP A 167 -1.89 -7.35 -10.64
CA ASP A 167 -1.42 -8.02 -9.42
C ASP A 167 -0.74 -7.02 -8.47
N ASP A 168 0.07 -6.11 -9.03
CA ASP A 168 0.73 -5.04 -8.29
C ASP A 168 -0.31 -4.10 -7.64
N LEU A 169 -1.36 -3.75 -8.39
CA LEU A 169 -2.46 -2.92 -7.90
C LEU A 169 -3.24 -3.61 -6.78
N GLN A 170 -3.60 -4.88 -6.96
CA GLN A 170 -4.30 -5.64 -5.93
C GLN A 170 -3.44 -5.77 -4.66
N THR A 171 -2.15 -6.02 -4.82
CA THR A 171 -1.20 -6.09 -3.70
C THR A 171 -1.14 -4.76 -2.97
N ALA A 172 -0.98 -3.64 -3.68
CA ALA A 172 -0.99 -2.32 -3.06
C ALA A 172 -2.30 -2.04 -2.29
N ALA A 173 -3.45 -2.42 -2.85
CA ALA A 173 -4.75 -2.29 -2.19
C ALA A 173 -4.80 -3.07 -0.87
N ARG A 174 -4.35 -4.34 -0.87
CA ARG A 174 -4.31 -5.20 0.32
C ARG A 174 -3.38 -4.67 1.41
N VAL A 175 -2.19 -4.19 1.04
CA VAL A 175 -1.24 -3.65 2.02
C VAL A 175 -1.75 -2.34 2.64
N ILE A 176 -2.35 -1.45 1.84
CA ILE A 176 -3.00 -0.22 2.37
C ILE A 176 -4.16 -0.60 3.31
N GLU A 177 -4.99 -1.57 2.91
CA GLU A 177 -6.07 -2.07 3.75
C GLU A 177 -5.55 -2.63 5.09
N MET A 178 -4.43 -3.35 5.10
CA MET A 178 -3.88 -3.91 6.33
C MET A 178 -3.50 -2.84 7.36
N LEU A 179 -2.96 -1.70 6.93
CA LEU A 179 -2.69 -0.59 7.84
C LEU A 179 -4.00 0.02 8.38
N LEU A 180 -5.06 0.07 7.58
CA LEU A 180 -6.39 0.52 8.02
C LEU A 180 -7.01 -0.46 9.04
N ILE A 181 -6.87 -1.77 8.82
CA ILE A 181 -7.29 -2.82 9.76
C ILE A 181 -6.51 -2.70 11.07
N SER A 182 -5.20 -2.48 10.98
CA SER A 182 -4.33 -2.29 12.15
C SER A 182 -4.76 -1.08 12.97
N ASP A 183 -5.07 0.05 12.33
CA ASP A 183 -5.58 1.25 13.01
C ASP A 183 -6.96 1.00 13.63
N HIS A 184 -7.85 0.29 12.92
CA HIS A 184 -9.16 -0.08 13.45
C HIS A 184 -9.03 -0.95 14.71
N ASN A 185 -8.12 -1.93 14.70
CA ASN A 185 -7.85 -2.78 15.85
C ASN A 185 -7.24 -1.99 17.02
N ARG A 186 -6.30 -1.09 16.76
CA ARG A 186 -5.74 -0.17 17.75
C ARG A 186 -6.85 0.64 18.45
N MET A 187 -7.80 1.18 17.67
CA MET A 187 -8.90 2.00 18.19
C MET A 187 -9.88 1.24 19.08
N LYS A 188 -10.07 -0.08 18.89
CA LYS A 188 -10.95 -0.89 19.75
C LYS A 188 -10.50 -0.92 21.21
N SER A 189 -9.20 -0.79 21.44
CA SER A 189 -8.59 -0.79 22.78
C SER A 189 -8.07 0.57 23.22
N ALA A 190 -8.29 1.63 22.45
CA ALA A 190 -7.79 2.96 22.74
C ALA A 190 -8.59 3.65 23.87
N ALA A 191 -7.90 4.47 24.66
CA ALA A 191 -8.53 5.34 25.66
C ALA A 191 -9.17 6.60 25.04
N THR A 192 -8.88 6.87 23.76
CA THR A 192 -9.40 8.00 23.00
C THR A 192 -10.70 7.66 22.27
N PRO A 193 -11.53 8.66 21.92
CA PRO A 193 -12.75 8.43 21.13
C PRO A 193 -12.46 7.75 19.79
N TYR A 194 -13.39 6.92 19.34
CA TYR A 194 -13.27 6.21 18.08
C TYR A 194 -13.27 7.18 16.89
N ASP A 195 -12.22 7.14 16.07
CA ASP A 195 -12.01 8.00 14.91
C ASP A 195 -11.89 7.16 13.62
N SER A 196 -13.05 6.85 13.05
CA SER A 196 -13.20 5.86 11.97
C SER A 196 -12.37 6.16 10.71
N THR A 197 -11.88 5.07 10.10
CA THR A 197 -11.26 4.99 8.77
C THR A 197 -12.04 4.07 7.82
N HIS A 198 -13.29 3.73 8.19
CA HIS A 198 -14.10 2.74 7.50
C HIS A 198 -14.36 3.09 6.01
N ALA A 199 -14.50 4.37 5.68
CA ALA A 199 -14.73 4.80 4.30
C ALA A 199 -13.54 4.46 3.38
N GLN A 200 -12.30 4.64 3.87
CA GLN A 200 -11.09 4.29 3.13
C GLN A 200 -10.98 2.78 2.96
N GLN A 201 -11.30 2.00 4.01
CA GLN A 201 -11.24 0.54 3.92
C GLN A 201 -12.28 0.01 2.92
N PHE A 202 -13.53 0.45 3.04
CA PHE A 202 -14.61 0.02 2.16
C PHE A 202 -14.34 0.33 0.68
N ARG A 203 -13.69 1.48 0.41
CA ARG A 203 -13.25 1.87 -0.95
C ARG A 203 -12.31 0.84 -1.58
N LEU A 204 -11.48 0.16 -0.78
CA LEU A 204 -10.47 -0.77 -1.27
C LEU A 204 -11.00 -2.18 -1.53
N LEU A 205 -12.07 -2.60 -0.84
CA LEU A 205 -12.60 -3.96 -0.88
C LEU A 205 -12.82 -4.54 -2.29
N PRO A 206 -13.37 -3.80 -3.28
CA PRO A 206 -13.56 -4.33 -4.64
C PRO A 206 -12.25 -4.68 -5.35
N ILE A 207 -11.12 -4.13 -4.89
CA ILE A 207 -9.79 -4.27 -5.51
C ILE A 207 -8.93 -5.23 -4.69
N SER A 208 -8.96 -5.12 -3.35
CA SER A 208 -8.20 -6.02 -2.46
C SER A 208 -8.80 -7.43 -2.41
N HIS A 209 -10.13 -7.54 -2.47
CA HIS A 209 -10.90 -8.79 -2.33
C HIS A 209 -12.00 -8.91 -3.41
N PRO A 210 -11.65 -8.96 -4.71
CA PRO A 210 -12.62 -8.90 -5.81
C PRO A 210 -13.60 -10.08 -5.80
N ASP A 211 -13.16 -11.29 -5.47
CA ASP A 211 -14.02 -12.48 -5.43
C ASP A 211 -15.04 -12.41 -4.28
N ASP A 212 -14.59 -12.03 -3.08
CA ASP A 212 -15.47 -11.85 -1.92
C ASP A 212 -16.46 -10.70 -2.14
N TRP A 213 -16.01 -9.63 -2.80
CA TRP A 213 -16.84 -8.50 -3.18
C TRP A 213 -17.92 -8.90 -4.18
N ALA A 214 -17.57 -9.65 -5.23
CA ALA A 214 -18.52 -10.17 -6.20
C ALA A 214 -19.55 -11.10 -5.54
N ALA A 215 -19.10 -12.04 -4.71
CA ALA A 215 -19.98 -12.98 -4.01
C ALA A 215 -20.97 -12.29 -3.04
N SER A 216 -20.56 -11.17 -2.42
CA SER A 216 -21.42 -10.39 -1.52
C SER A 216 -22.36 -9.43 -2.25
N SER A 217 -22.00 -8.99 -3.47
CA SER A 217 -22.87 -8.17 -4.33
C SER A 217 -23.88 -8.98 -5.15
N ASP A 218 -23.64 -10.29 -5.33
CA ASP A 218 -24.55 -11.26 -5.96
C ASP A 218 -25.59 -11.90 -4.99
N GLY A 219 -26.01 -11.19 -3.93
CA GLY A 219 -27.04 -11.65 -2.97
C GLY A 219 -28.39 -12.06 -3.62
N PRO A 220 -29.23 -12.86 -2.90
CA PRO A 220 -30.08 -13.90 -3.48
C PRO A 220 -31.30 -13.35 -4.23
N ASP A 221 -31.14 -13.04 -5.51
CA ASP A 221 -32.23 -12.76 -6.45
C ASP A 221 -32.24 -13.75 -7.62
N ARG A 222 -31.85 -15.02 -7.36
CA ARG A 222 -32.20 -16.11 -8.27
C ARG A 222 -33.68 -16.45 -8.04
N PRO A 223 -34.55 -16.34 -9.05
CA PRO A 223 -35.93 -16.78 -8.91
C PRO A 223 -35.91 -18.27 -8.58
N VAL A 224 -36.52 -18.62 -7.46
CA VAL A 224 -36.75 -20.01 -7.08
C VAL A 224 -37.68 -20.60 -8.14
N GLU A 225 -37.13 -21.41 -9.05
CA GLU A 225 -37.96 -22.29 -9.86
C GLU A 225 -38.64 -23.26 -8.91
N TYR A 226 -39.92 -22.99 -8.61
CA TYR A 226 -40.80 -23.94 -7.99
C TYR A 226 -40.99 -25.10 -8.96
N SER A 227 -40.19 -26.16 -8.81
CA SER A 227 -40.57 -27.48 -9.32
C SER A 227 -41.66 -28.02 -8.41
N GLY A 228 -42.91 -27.74 -8.78
CA GLY A 228 -44.07 -28.40 -8.20
C GLY A 228 -44.15 -29.84 -8.68
N GLU A 229 -44.12 -30.78 -7.74
CA GLU A 229 -44.80 -32.08 -7.79
C GLU A 229 -45.39 -32.39 -6.41
#